data_AF-A0A0F9CPD1-F1
#
_entry.id   AF-A0A0F9CPD1-F1
#
_cell.length_a   1.000
_cell.length_b   1.000
_cell.length_c   1.000
_cell.angle_alpha   90.00
_cell.angle_beta   90.00
_cell.angle_gamma   90.00
#
_symmetry.space_group_name_H-M   'P 1'
#
loop_
_entity.id
_entity.type
_entity.pdbx_description
1 polymer ?
#
loop_
_entity_poly.entity_id
_entity_poly.type
_entity_poly.pdbx_seq_one_letter_code
_entity_poly.pdbx_strand_id
1 'polypeptide(L)'
;MDIETILTLIEDNRELLNVKYARQLVFTLSLDEGDLVINIDSSYEQDPDKKIMDRVKEVFNAKEVTYVDADSVNTGDPCYWVIHLKYKVKIRGCRIL
;
A
#
# COMPACT_ATOMS: atom_id res chain seq x y z
N MET A 1 5.94 -2.20 13.08
CA MET A 1 6.89 -1.43 12.27
C MET A 1 6.54 0.04 12.43
N ASP A 2 7.51 0.93 12.58
CA ASP A 2 7.29 2.37 12.54
C ASP A 2 7.07 2.85 11.09
N ILE A 3 6.52 4.06 10.95
CA ILE A 3 6.15 4.59 9.63
C ILE A 3 7.37 4.85 8.74
N GLU A 4 8.49 5.30 9.29
CA GLU A 4 9.71 5.60 8.51
C GLU A 4 10.24 4.32 7.85
N THR A 5 10.33 3.23 8.61
CA THR A 5 10.74 1.92 8.09
C THR A 5 9.80 1.44 6.98
N ILE A 6 8.49 1.64 7.14
CA ILE A 6 7.52 1.23 6.10
C ILE A 6 7.73 2.06 4.82
N LEU A 7 7.93 3.37 4.93
CA LEU A 7 8.19 4.24 3.77
C LEU A 7 9.48 3.86 3.05
N THR A 8 10.55 3.52 3.78
CA THR A 8 11.78 3.00 3.20
C THR A 8 11.55 1.69 2.44
N LEU A 9 10.79 0.75 3.01
CA LEU A 9 10.45 -0.49 2.31
C LEU A 9 9.65 -0.25 1.03
N ILE A 10 8.75 0.73 1.02
CA ILE A 10 7.98 1.08 -0.19
C ILE A 10 8.91 1.58 -1.29
N GLU A 11 9.84 2.48 -0.97
CA GLU A 11 10.83 3.00 -1.92
C GLU A 11 11.78 1.90 -2.44
N ASP A 12 12.26 1.02 -1.55
CA ASP A 12 13.17 -0.07 -1.91
C ASP A 12 12.48 -1.17 -2.74
N ASN A 13 11.15 -1.28 -2.67
CA ASN A 13 10.37 -2.33 -3.32
C ASN A 13 9.34 -1.79 -4.33
N ARG A 14 9.61 -0.64 -4.95
CA ARG A 14 8.75 -0.03 -5.98
C ARG A 14 8.40 -0.96 -7.13
N GLU A 15 9.35 -1.78 -7.57
CA GLU A 15 9.10 -2.76 -8.63
C GLU A 15 8.12 -3.85 -8.19
N LEU A 16 8.23 -4.33 -6.95
CA LEU A 16 7.32 -5.33 -6.39
C LEU A 16 5.90 -4.78 -6.26
N LEU A 17 5.76 -3.50 -5.90
CA LEU A 17 4.47 -2.80 -5.81
C LEU A 17 3.92 -2.37 -7.16
N ASN A 18 4.66 -2.58 -8.25
CA ASN A 18 4.30 -2.24 -9.61
C ASN A 18 3.88 -0.76 -9.79
N VAL A 19 4.64 0.15 -9.16
CA VAL A 19 4.45 1.61 -9.26
C VAL A 19 5.20 2.23 -10.45
N LYS A 20 5.59 1.38 -11.42
CA LYS A 20 6.63 1.64 -12.44
C LYS A 20 6.32 2.82 -13.37
N TYR A 21 5.05 3.19 -13.52
CA TYR A 21 4.60 4.26 -14.41
C TYR A 21 4.38 5.61 -13.71
N ALA A 22 4.37 5.63 -12.37
CA ALA A 22 4.16 6.85 -11.62
C ALA A 22 5.48 7.61 -11.47
N ARG A 23 5.55 8.81 -12.07
CA ARG A 23 6.70 9.74 -11.89
C ARG A 23 6.98 10.06 -10.42
N GLN A 24 5.97 9.93 -9.58
CA GLN A 24 6.04 10.06 -8.13
C GLN A 24 5.28 8.88 -7.51
N LEU A 25 5.83 8.32 -6.44
CA LEU A 25 5.09 7.37 -5.62
C LEU A 25 3.93 8.12 -4.97
N VAL A 26 2.70 7.71 -5.27
CA VAL A 26 1.50 8.25 -4.63
C VAL A 26 1.03 7.23 -3.61
N PHE A 27 0.97 7.66 -2.36
CA PHE A 27 0.33 6.90 -1.30
C PHE A 27 -0.43 7.83 -0.38
N THR A 28 -1.49 7.30 0.23
CA THR A 28 -2.25 7.99 1.27
C THR A 28 -2.20 7.19 2.56
N LEU A 29 -2.32 7.91 3.67
CA LEU A 29 -2.40 7.32 5.00
C LEU A 29 -3.81 7.51 5.53
N SER A 30 -4.42 6.43 5.97
CA SER A 30 -5.71 6.46 6.67
C SER A 30 -5.65 5.65 7.95
N LEU A 31 -6.63 5.87 8.83
CA LEU A 31 -6.83 5.06 10.03
C LEU A 31 -8.13 4.29 9.85
N ASP A 32 -8.06 2.99 10.04
CA ASP A 32 -9.21 2.09 9.98
C ASP A 32 -9.26 1.24 11.26
N GLU A 33 -10.28 1.47 12.08
CA GLU A 33 -10.46 0.80 13.39
C GLU A 33 -9.23 0.88 14.32
N GLY A 34 -8.44 1.94 14.21
CA GLY A 34 -7.22 2.15 15.01
C GLY A 34 -5.96 1.48 14.44
N ASP A 35 -6.06 0.81 13.29
CA ASP A 35 -4.92 0.38 12.50
C ASP A 35 -4.54 1.46 11.47
N LEU A 36 -3.25 1.61 11.19
CA LEU A 36 -2.74 2.45 10.11
C LEU A 36 -2.92 1.69 8.81
N VAL A 37 -3.56 2.32 7.83
CA VAL A 37 -3.66 1.81 6.47
C VAL A 37 -2.84 2.72 5.56
N ILE A 38 -1.94 2.12 4.79
CA ILE A 38 -1.20 2.79 3.73
C ILE A 38 -1.80 2.32 2.41
N ASN A 39 -2.39 3.24 1.66
CA ASN A 39 -2.97 2.97 0.35
C ASN A 39 -1.95 3.37 -0.70
N ILE A 40 -1.49 2.42 -1.50
CA ILE A 40 -0.44 2.63 -2.51
C ILE A 40 -1.04 2.44 -3.88
N ASP A 41 -0.87 3.44 -4.73
CA ASP A 41 -1.31 3.41 -6.12
C ASP A 41 -0.37 2.51 -6.93
N SER A 42 -0.93 1.50 -7.60
CA SER A 42 -0.20 0.50 -8.36
C SER A 42 -0.86 0.24 -9.72
N SER A 43 -0.11 -0.34 -10.67
CA SER A 43 -0.60 -0.55 -12.03
C SER A 43 -0.43 -1.99 -12.47
N TYR A 44 -1.46 -2.84 -12.34
CA TYR A 44 -1.45 -4.23 -12.80
C TYR A 44 -2.43 -4.42 -13.97
N GLU A 45 -1.93 -4.97 -15.08
CA GLU A 45 -2.74 -5.22 -16.30
C GLU A 45 -3.87 -6.25 -16.08
N GLN A 46 -3.75 -7.05 -15.03
CA GLN A 46 -4.68 -8.10 -14.62
C GLN A 46 -4.69 -8.16 -13.08
N ASP A 47 -5.56 -8.99 -12.51
CA ASP A 47 -5.53 -9.30 -11.09
C ASP A 47 -4.09 -9.64 -10.62
N PRO A 48 -3.60 -9.03 -9.53
CA PRO A 48 -2.28 -9.31 -9.00
C PRO A 48 -2.09 -10.80 -8.70
N ASP A 49 -1.03 -11.41 -9.26
CA ASP A 49 -0.75 -12.83 -9.05
C ASP A 49 -0.50 -13.12 -7.55
N LYS A 50 -0.99 -14.27 -7.09
CA LYS A 50 -0.87 -14.69 -5.68
C LYS A 50 0.58 -14.67 -5.17
N LYS A 51 1.56 -15.00 -6.01
CA LYS A 51 2.99 -14.96 -5.64
C LYS A 51 3.45 -13.53 -5.35
N ILE A 52 2.94 -12.54 -6.07
CA ILE A 52 3.23 -11.13 -5.81
C ILE A 52 2.58 -10.72 -4.49
N MET A 53 1.30 -11.06 -4.29
CA MET A 53 0.57 -10.75 -3.06
C MET A 53 1.26 -11.34 -1.82
N ASP A 54 1.66 -12.62 -1.88
CA ASP A 54 2.36 -13.31 -0.80
C ASP A 54 3.71 -12.64 -0.51
N ARG A 55 4.44 -12.23 -1.56
CA ARG A 55 5.73 -11.55 -1.42
C ARG A 55 5.60 -10.13 -0.87
N VAL A 56 4.56 -9.38 -1.25
CA VAL A 56 4.24 -8.09 -0.64
C VAL A 56 3.94 -8.30 0.85
N LYS A 57 3.12 -9.30 1.20
CA LYS A 57 2.83 -9.60 2.60
C LYS A 57 4.09 -9.95 3.40
N GLU A 58 5.01 -10.72 2.83
CA GLU A 58 6.28 -11.09 3.45
C GLU A 58 7.20 -9.88 3.66
N VAL A 59 7.45 -9.09 2.60
CA VAL A 59 8.37 -7.94 2.63
C VAL A 59 7.88 -6.85 3.57
N PHE A 60 6.60 -6.51 3.46
CA PHE A 60 6.02 -5.42 4.22
C PHE A 60 5.61 -5.84 5.64
N ASN A 61 5.49 -7.15 5.90
CA ASN A 61 5.09 -7.71 7.20
C ASN A 61 3.84 -7.00 7.77
N ALA A 62 2.91 -6.66 6.87
CA ALA A 62 1.65 -6.02 7.23
C ALA A 62 0.72 -7.05 7.90
N LYS A 63 -0.14 -6.57 8.81
CA LYS A 63 -1.19 -7.39 9.42
C LYS A 63 -2.11 -7.97 8.34
N GLU A 64 -2.44 -7.14 7.36
CA GLU A 64 -3.30 -7.47 6.24
C GLU A 64 -2.82 -6.71 5.00
N VAL A 65 -2.92 -7.38 3.85
CA VAL A 65 -2.64 -6.81 2.53
C VAL A 65 -3.85 -7.11 1.65
N THR A 66 -4.46 -6.07 1.09
CA THR A 66 -5.55 -6.21 0.12
C THR A 66 -5.26 -5.41 -1.13
N TYR A 67 -5.84 -5.85 -2.24
CA TYR A 67 -5.74 -5.20 -3.53
C TYR A 67 -7.15 -4.85 -3.96
N VAL A 68 -7.36 -3.57 -4.22
CA VAL A 68 -8.64 -3.03 -4.61
C VAL A 68 -8.52 -2.56 -6.05
N ASP A 69 -9.32 -3.13 -6.94
CA ASP A 69 -9.51 -2.59 -8.29
C ASP A 69 -10.16 -1.21 -8.13
N ALA A 70 -9.38 -0.18 -8.41
CA ALA A 70 -9.84 1.18 -8.30
C ALA A 70 -10.38 1.58 -9.66
N ASP A 71 -11.69 1.35 -9.80
CA ASP A 71 -12.50 1.54 -11.00
C ASP A 71 -11.87 2.48 -12.03
N SER A 72 -11.36 1.86 -13.10
CA SER A 72 -10.69 2.50 -14.25
C SER A 72 -11.47 3.66 -14.87
N VAL A 73 -12.78 3.76 -14.62
CA VAL A 73 -13.64 4.84 -15.11
C VAL A 73 -13.22 6.20 -14.54
N ASN A 74 -12.72 6.25 -13.30
CA ASN A 74 -12.32 7.51 -12.67
C ASN A 74 -10.87 7.93 -13.00
N THR A 75 -10.02 6.97 -13.34
CA THR A 75 -8.59 7.19 -13.62
C THR A 75 -8.26 7.15 -15.11
N GLY A 76 -9.16 6.60 -15.94
CA GLY A 76 -8.93 6.32 -17.35
C GLY A 76 -7.94 5.18 -17.61
N ASP A 77 -7.46 4.52 -16.56
CA ASP A 77 -6.45 3.47 -16.62
C ASP A 77 -7.09 2.11 -16.28
N PRO A 78 -7.22 1.19 -17.26
CA PRO A 78 -7.80 -0.14 -17.04
C PRO A 78 -6.95 -1.03 -16.11
N CYS A 79 -5.77 -0.57 -15.72
CA CYS A 79 -4.79 -1.32 -14.94
C CYS A 79 -4.57 -0.70 -13.55
N TYR A 80 -5.44 0.18 -13.05
CA TYR A 80 -5.20 0.90 -11.80
C TYR A 80 -5.71 0.14 -10.56
N TRP A 81 -4.79 -0.15 -9.64
CA TRP A 81 -5.04 -0.92 -8.42
C TRP A 81 -4.53 -0.17 -7.21
N VAL A 82 -5.25 -0.25 -6.09
CA VAL A 82 -4.79 0.30 -4.81
C VAL A 82 -4.44 -0.84 -3.87
N ILE A 83 -3.19 -0.87 -3.41
CA ILE A 83 -2.70 -1.83 -2.42
C ILE A 83 -2.92 -1.23 -1.04
N HIS A 84 -3.70 -1.90 -0.19
CA HIS A 84 -3.86 -1.50 1.21
C HIS A 84 -2.93 -2.33 2.07
N LEU A 85 -1.97 -1.66 2.72
CA LEU A 85 -1.11 -2.26 3.74
C LEU A 85 -1.62 -1.83 5.13
N LYS A 86 -2.22 -2.76 5.86
CA LYS A 86 -2.77 -2.50 7.21
C LYS A 86 -1.75 -2.89 8.29
N TYR A 87 -1.46 -1.97 9.18
CA TYR A 87 -0.52 -2.13 10.28
C TYR A 87 -1.18 -1.86 11.62
N LYS A 88 -0.90 -2.73 12.59
CA LYS A 88 -1.27 -2.46 13.98
C LYS A 88 -0.37 -1.37 14.54
N VAL A 89 -0.89 -0.18 14.69
CA VAL A 89 -0.17 0.93 15.34
C VAL A 89 -0.42 0.86 16.84
N LYS A 90 0.65 0.89 17.63
CA LYS A 90 0.54 1.35 19.01
C LYS A 90 0.60 2.87 18.97
N ILE A 91 -0.55 3.53 19.02
CA ILE A 91 -0.58 4.98 19.25
C ILE A 91 -0.03 5.22 20.67
N ARG A 92 1.29 5.35 20.80
CA ARG A 92 1.92 5.78 22.05
C ARG A 92 1.67 7.27 22.18
N GLY A 93 0.56 7.62 22.82
CA GLY A 93 0.31 8.94 23.38
C GLY A 93 0.41 10.08 22.38
N CYS A 94 -0.62 10.28 21.56
CA CYS A 94 -0.94 11.63 21.11
C CYS A 94 -1.35 12.44 22.35
N ARG A 95 -0.40 13.15 22.95
CA ARG A 95 -0.69 14.25 23.84
C ARG A 95 -1.05 15.43 22.94
N ILE A 96 -2.34 15.60 22.69
CA ILE A 96 -2.87 16.84 22.10
C ILE A 96 -2.66 17.90 23.18
N LEU A 97 -1.71 18.81 22.95
CA LEU A 97 -1.58 20.06 23.70
C LEU A 97 -2.62 21.05 23.19
#